data_AF-A0AAW5SAE6-F1
#
_entry.id   AF-A0AAW5SAE6-F1
#
_cell.length_a   1.000
_cell.length_b   1.000
_cell.length_c   1.000
_cell.angle_alpha   90.00
_cell.angle_beta   90.00
_cell.angle_gamma   90.00
#
_symmetry.space_group_name_H-M   'P 1'
#
loop_
_entity.id
_entity.type
_entity.pdbx_description
1 polymer ?
#
loop_
_entity_poly.entity_id
_entity_poly.type
_entity_poly.pdbx_seq_one_letter_code
_entity_poly.pdbx_strand_id
1 'polypeptide(L)'
;MAPRLYRFLLGLLWTISGALMAFNPPPPGGRRAHSLPVVGLVTMVGGIYFVVNALRTRDVKDTGKAPRHAAPASARDAVKFFAGNAVMLAAGAGMLWWGIDSGQLSLVGLATAAIGLSVLAILLWLFYPGMR
;
A
#
# COMPACT_ATOMS: atom_id res chain seq x y z
N MET A 1 -8.70 -10.96 15.86
CA MET A 1 -7.87 -11.80 14.96
C MET A 1 -7.68 -11.21 13.55
N ALA A 2 -8.71 -11.06 12.70
CA ALA A 2 -8.54 -10.54 11.33
C ALA A 2 -7.82 -9.18 11.19
N PRO A 3 -8.04 -8.17 12.06
CA PRO A 3 -7.38 -6.87 11.95
C PRO A 3 -5.87 -6.92 12.23
N ARG A 4 -5.45 -7.84 13.11
CA ARG A 4 -4.04 -8.00 13.50
C ARG A 4 -3.24 -8.68 12.40
N LEU A 5 -3.76 -9.77 11.85
CA LEU A 5 -3.14 -10.47 10.72
C LEU A 5 -2.99 -9.55 9.51
N TYR A 6 -4.04 -8.77 9.23
CA TYR A 6 -4.02 -7.77 8.16
C TYR A 6 -2.92 -6.71 8.34
N ARG A 7 -2.81 -6.09 9.52
CA ARG A 7 -1.76 -5.10 9.82
C ARG A 7 -0.37 -5.71 9.73
N PHE A 8 -0.22 -6.96 10.15
CA PHE A 8 1.05 -7.69 10.06
C PHE A 8 1.45 -7.96 8.60
N LEU A 9 0.54 -8.50 7.78
CA LEU A 9 0.80 -8.78 6.36
C LEU A 9 1.06 -7.50 5.57
N LEU A 10 0.31 -6.44 5.83
CA LEU A 10 0.55 -5.13 5.24
C LEU A 10 1.93 -4.59 5.61
N GLY A 11 2.28 -4.69 6.90
CA GLY A 11 3.58 -4.26 7.40
C GLY A 11 4.73 -5.05 6.76
N LEU A 12 4.57 -6.36 6.59
CA LEU A 12 5.56 -7.21 5.92
C LEU A 12 5.71 -6.82 4.44
N LEU A 13 4.60 -6.66 3.73
CA LEU A 13 4.58 -6.24 2.33
C LEU A 13 5.32 -4.90 2.14
N TRP A 14 4.99 -3.91 2.97
CA TRP A 14 5.62 -2.58 2.93
C TRP A 14 7.10 -2.63 3.29
N THR A 15 7.50 -3.48 4.23
CA THR A 15 8.90 -3.66 4.60
C THR A 15 9.70 -4.21 3.42
N ILE A 16 9.19 -5.26 2.76
CA ILE A 16 9.85 -5.89 1.60
C ILE A 16 9.91 -4.90 0.43
N SER A 17 8.80 -4.26 0.09
CA SER A 17 8.75 -3.24 -0.96
C SER A 17 9.71 -2.08 -0.69
N GLY A 18 9.73 -1.58 0.55
CA GLY A 18 10.63 -0.51 0.97
C GLY A 18 12.09 -0.90 0.87
N ALA A 19 12.46 -2.11 1.31
CA ALA A 19 13.81 -2.64 1.18
C ALA A 19 14.24 -2.77 -0.28
N LEU A 20 13.34 -3.26 -1.15
CA LEU A 20 13.58 -3.35 -2.59
C LEU A 20 13.83 -1.97 -3.21
N MET A 21 13.12 -0.93 -2.78
CA MET A 21 13.33 0.44 -3.26
C MET A 21 14.58 1.10 -2.67
N ALA A 22 14.90 0.83 -1.40
CA ALA A 22 15.99 1.47 -0.66
C ALA A 22 17.37 0.94 -1.04
N PHE A 23 17.48 -0.38 -1.24
CA PHE A 23 18.77 -1.06 -1.37
C PHE A 23 19.11 -1.48 -2.80
N ASN A 24 18.31 -1.08 -3.79
CA ASN A 24 18.58 -1.35 -5.20
C ASN A 24 18.80 -0.05 -5.97
N PRO A 25 19.63 -0.09 -7.03
CA PRO A 25 19.89 1.09 -7.83
C PRO A 25 18.60 1.61 -8.48
N PRO A 26 18.39 2.93 -8.50
CA PRO A 26 17.21 3.52 -9.13
C PRO A 26 17.26 3.36 -10.66
N PRO A 27 16.09 3.35 -11.34
CA PRO A 27 16.00 3.32 -12.80
C PRO A 27 16.83 4.46 -13.43
N PRO A 28 17.61 4.17 -14.48
CA PRO A 28 18.34 5.20 -15.21
C PRO A 28 17.37 6.11 -15.98
N GLY A 29 17.75 7.38 -16.15
CA GLY A 29 17.04 8.34 -17.03
C GLY A 29 16.03 9.27 -16.34
N GLY A 30 15.71 9.06 -15.07
CA GLY A 30 14.80 9.93 -14.32
C GLY A 30 15.53 10.94 -13.43
N ARG A 31 15.38 12.25 -13.67
CA ARG A 31 15.87 13.32 -12.78
C ARG A 31 15.48 13.13 -11.30
N ARG A 32 14.33 12.49 -11.05
CA ARG A 32 13.79 12.20 -9.71
C ARG A 32 13.95 10.74 -9.27
N ALA A 33 14.54 9.87 -10.09
CA ALA A 33 14.72 8.46 -9.74
C ALA A 33 15.61 8.29 -8.49
N HIS A 34 16.51 9.22 -8.23
CA HIS A 34 17.32 9.27 -7.01
C HIS A 34 16.52 9.49 -5.70
N SER A 35 15.24 9.82 -5.78
CA SER A 35 14.35 9.87 -4.59
C SER A 35 13.81 8.51 -4.18
N LEU A 36 13.87 7.49 -5.06
CA LEU A 36 13.35 6.16 -4.78
C LEU A 36 13.95 5.51 -3.52
N PRO A 37 15.26 5.65 -3.24
CA PRO A 37 15.82 5.11 -2.01
C PRO A 37 15.20 5.73 -0.75
N VAL A 38 14.95 7.05 -0.77
CA VAL A 38 14.31 7.76 0.35
C VAL A 38 12.87 7.30 0.53
N VAL A 39 12.12 7.18 -0.57
CA VAL A 39 10.75 6.61 -0.55
C VAL A 39 10.77 5.18 -0.01
N GLY A 40 11.75 4.37 -0.42
CA GLY A 40 11.97 3.03 0.06
C GLY A 40 12.19 2.96 1.57
N LEU A 41 13.06 3.82 2.11
CA LEU A 41 13.32 3.90 3.55
C LEU A 41 12.06 4.29 4.34
N VAL A 42 11.32 5.30 3.89
CA VAL A 42 10.07 5.72 4.54
C VAL A 42 9.04 4.58 4.52
N THR A 43 8.89 3.90 3.37
CA THR A 43 7.98 2.76 3.22
C THR A 43 8.37 1.61 4.12
N MET A 44 9.68 1.31 4.20
CA MET A 44 10.23 0.24 5.04
C MET A 44 10.00 0.52 6.53
N VAL A 45 10.31 1.73 7.00
CA VAL A 45 10.10 2.14 8.40
C VAL A 45 8.61 2.09 8.74
N GLY A 46 7.74 2.56 7.85
CA GLY A 46 6.29 2.44 8.01
C GLY A 46 5.83 0.98 8.12
N GLY A 47 6.37 0.09 7.27
CA GLY A 47 6.11 -1.34 7.31
C GLY A 47 6.51 -1.99 8.63
N ILE A 48 7.74 -1.71 9.10
CA ILE A 48 8.25 -2.19 10.39
C ILE A 48 7.36 -1.71 11.54
N TYR A 49 6.94 -0.44 11.51
CA TYR A 49 6.01 0.10 12.49
C TYR A 49 4.70 -0.69 12.52
N PHE A 50 4.09 -0.99 11.37
CA PHE A 50 2.85 -1.77 11.31
C PHE A 50 3.03 -3.19 11.85
N VAL A 51 4.15 -3.86 11.54
CA VAL A 51 4.48 -5.19 12.09
C VAL A 51 4.59 -5.12 13.62
N VAL A 52 5.43 -4.22 14.14
CA VAL A 52 5.65 -4.07 15.59
C VAL A 52 4.34 -3.74 16.29
N ASN A 53 3.55 -2.82 15.72
CA ASN A 53 2.27 -2.45 16.28
C ASN A 53 1.27 -3.61 16.27
N ALA A 54 1.21 -4.40 15.20
CA ALA A 54 0.37 -5.60 15.12
C ALA A 54 0.77 -6.65 16.18
N LEU A 55 2.06 -6.79 16.48
CA LEU A 55 2.55 -7.70 17.52
C LEU A 55 2.26 -7.20 18.94
N ARG A 56 2.26 -5.88 19.15
CA ARG A 56 2.03 -5.26 20.48
C ARG A 56 0.56 -5.02 20.82
N THR A 57 -0.32 -4.87 19.83
CA THR A 57 -1.72 -4.56 20.08
C THR A 57 -2.52 -5.82 20.47
N ARG A 58 -3.17 -5.79 21.63
CA ARG A 58 -4.18 -6.81 22.00
C ARG A 58 -5.46 -6.55 21.21
N ASP A 59 -6.15 -7.61 20.78
CA ASP A 59 -7.42 -7.49 20.04
C ASP A 59 -8.39 -6.60 20.85
N VAL A 60 -8.63 -5.37 20.38
CA VAL A 60 -9.65 -4.50 20.94
C VAL A 60 -10.99 -5.05 20.46
N LYS A 61 -11.93 -5.30 21.38
CA LYS A 61 -13.30 -5.68 21.03
C LYS A 61 -13.87 -4.61 20.12
N ASP A 62 -14.23 -5.01 18.90
CA ASP A 62 -14.93 -4.16 17.97
C ASP A 62 -16.25 -3.73 18.63
N THR A 63 -16.39 -2.43 18.89
CA THR A 63 -17.58 -1.90 19.57
C THR A 63 -18.80 -1.87 18.66
N GLY A 64 -18.64 -2.20 17.36
CA GLY A 64 -19.71 -2.21 16.36
C GLY A 64 -20.35 -0.85 16.10
N LYS A 65 -19.84 0.21 16.74
CA LYS A 65 -20.38 1.57 16.61
C LYS A 65 -19.78 2.23 15.39
N ALA A 66 -20.65 2.63 14.46
CA ALA A 66 -20.26 3.42 13.31
C ALA A 66 -19.59 4.74 13.76
N PRO A 67 -18.58 5.24 13.02
CA PRO A 67 -17.95 6.52 13.31
C PRO A 67 -19.01 7.64 13.36
N ARG A 68 -19.04 8.42 14.43
CA ARG A 68 -20.01 9.52 14.64
C ARG A 68 -19.98 10.62 13.57
N HIS A 69 -19.00 10.61 12.67
CA HIS A 69 -18.74 11.67 11.67
C HIS A 69 -18.58 11.16 10.23
N ALA A 70 -19.13 9.99 9.90
CA ALA A 70 -19.15 9.53 8.51
C ALA A 70 -20.17 10.36 7.70
N ALA A 71 -19.67 11.24 6.84
CA ALA A 71 -20.50 11.83 5.79
C ALA A 71 -20.86 10.72 4.77
N PRO A 72 -22.09 10.69 4.23
CA PRO A 72 -22.45 9.71 3.21
C PRO A 72 -21.53 9.87 2.00
N ALA A 73 -20.89 8.79 1.55
CA ALA A 73 -20.00 8.89 0.39
C ALA A 73 -20.84 9.17 -0.87
N SER A 74 -20.43 10.16 -1.66
CA SER A 74 -21.13 10.48 -2.89
C SER A 74 -20.79 9.46 -3.99
N ALA A 75 -21.72 9.18 -4.90
CA ALA A 75 -21.46 8.32 -6.06
C ALA A 75 -20.25 8.81 -6.88
N ARG A 76 -20.02 10.12 -6.90
CA ARG A 76 -18.86 10.74 -7.54
C ARG A 76 -17.54 10.33 -6.87
N ASP A 77 -17.51 10.20 -5.55
CA ASP A 77 -16.32 9.81 -4.81
C ASP A 77 -16.02 8.32 -4.97
N ALA A 78 -17.06 7.47 -5.04
CA ALA A 78 -16.91 6.07 -5.41
C ALA A 78 -16.31 5.91 -6.82
N VAL A 79 -16.81 6.64 -7.82
CA VAL A 79 -16.27 6.60 -9.19
C VAL A 79 -14.80 7.05 -9.23
N LYS A 80 -14.45 8.16 -8.54
CA LYS A 80 -13.06 8.62 -8.46
C LYS A 80 -12.16 7.58 -7.80
N PHE A 81 -12.63 6.93 -6.74
CA PHE A 81 -11.90 5.91 -6.02
C PHE A 81 -11.57 4.71 -6.93
N PHE A 82 -12.55 4.20 -7.67
CA PHE A 82 -12.34 3.07 -8.59
C PHE A 82 -11.50 3.46 -9.80
N ALA A 83 -11.72 4.64 -10.38
CA ALA A 83 -10.91 5.14 -11.49
C ALA A 83 -9.44 5.31 -11.06
N GLY A 84 -9.20 5.91 -9.89
CA GLY A 84 -7.86 6.06 -9.33
C GLY A 84 -7.19 4.71 -9.05
N ASN A 85 -7.91 3.74 -8.47
CA ASN A 85 -7.39 2.40 -8.25
C ASN A 85 -7.06 1.66 -9.55
N ALA A 86 -7.90 1.79 -10.58
CA ALA A 86 -7.64 1.17 -11.88
C ALA A 86 -6.35 1.72 -12.52
N VAL A 87 -6.16 3.05 -12.47
CA VAL A 87 -4.92 3.68 -12.94
C VAL A 87 -3.71 3.21 -12.13
N MET A 88 -3.84 3.13 -10.81
CA MET A 88 -2.75 2.72 -9.93
C MET A 88 -2.38 1.24 -10.12
N LEU A 89 -3.36 0.36 -10.35
CA LEU A 89 -3.13 -1.05 -10.70
C LEU A 89 -2.47 -1.19 -12.07
N ALA A 90 -2.93 -0.45 -13.09
CA ALA A 90 -2.33 -0.47 -14.42
C ALA A 90 -0.88 0.04 -14.39
N ALA A 91 -0.63 1.14 -13.68
CA ALA A 91 0.71 1.68 -13.50
C ALA A 91 1.61 0.70 -12.72
N GLY A 92 1.09 0.11 -11.64
CA GLY A 92 1.79 -0.90 -10.86
C GLY A 92 2.13 -2.14 -11.69
N ALA A 93 1.20 -2.65 -12.48
CA ALA A 93 1.44 -3.78 -13.38
C ALA A 93 2.49 -3.44 -14.46
N GLY A 94 2.44 -2.24 -15.03
CA GLY A 94 3.43 -1.75 -15.98
C GLY A 94 4.83 -1.64 -15.35
N MET A 95 4.93 -1.09 -14.14
CA MET A 95 6.19 -1.01 -13.40
C MET A 95 6.71 -2.39 -12.99
N LEU A 96 5.83 -3.33 -12.67
CA LEU A 96 6.20 -4.70 -12.33
C LEU A 96 6.79 -5.40 -13.55
N TRP A 97 6.08 -5.36 -14.67
CA TRP A 97 6.54 -5.90 -15.95
C TRP A 97 7.90 -5.33 -16.33
N TRP A 98 8.01 -3.99 -16.34
CA TRP A 98 9.25 -3.32 -16.72
C TRP A 98 10.39 -3.59 -15.74
N GLY A 99 10.10 -3.63 -14.44
CA GLY A 99 11.09 -3.94 -13.41
C GLY A 99 11.64 -5.36 -13.53
N ILE A 100 10.80 -6.33 -13.89
CA ILE A 100 11.22 -7.72 -14.14
C ILE A 100 12.07 -7.79 -15.42
N ASP A 101 11.57 -7.24 -16.52
CA ASP A 101 12.22 -7.26 -17.83
C ASP A 101 13.61 -6.58 -17.80
N SER A 102 13.73 -5.47 -17.09
CA SER A 102 14.98 -4.70 -16.97
C SER A 102 15.88 -5.11 -15.80
N GLY A 103 15.48 -6.09 -14.98
CA GLY A 103 16.22 -6.52 -13.78
C GLY A 103 16.28 -5.47 -12.66
N GLN A 104 15.37 -4.48 -12.65
CA GLN A 104 15.36 -3.38 -11.70
C GLN A 104 14.46 -3.66 -10.50
N LEU A 105 15.06 -4.19 -9.46
CA LEU A 105 14.36 -4.55 -8.21
C LEU A 105 13.72 -3.34 -7.50
N SER A 106 14.23 -2.12 -7.69
CA SER A 106 13.60 -0.91 -7.16
C SER A 106 12.23 -0.63 -7.78
N LEU A 107 12.05 -0.91 -9.08
CA LEU A 107 10.76 -0.79 -9.77
C LEU A 107 9.80 -1.89 -9.33
N VAL A 108 10.32 -3.11 -9.15
CA VAL A 108 9.54 -4.22 -8.59
C VAL A 108 9.04 -3.85 -7.19
N GLY A 109 9.90 -3.32 -6.32
CA GLY A 109 9.52 -2.85 -4.98
C GLY A 109 8.42 -1.79 -5.01
N LEU A 110 8.54 -0.79 -5.88
CA LEU A 110 7.55 0.26 -6.07
C LEU A 110 6.22 -0.30 -6.59
N ALA A 111 6.27 -1.18 -7.58
CA ALA A 111 5.10 -1.84 -8.15
C ALA A 111 4.37 -2.69 -7.09
N THR A 112 5.10 -3.46 -6.30
CA THR A 112 4.54 -4.26 -5.20
C THR A 112 3.86 -3.37 -4.16
N ALA A 113 4.44 -2.20 -3.82
CA ALA A 113 3.79 -1.24 -2.92
C ALA A 113 2.50 -0.67 -3.52
N ALA A 114 2.52 -0.29 -4.80
CA ALA A 114 1.36 0.28 -5.49
C ALA A 114 0.21 -0.73 -5.60
N ILE A 115 0.47 -1.95 -6.07
CA ILE A 115 -0.53 -3.02 -6.19
C ILE A 115 -1.05 -3.40 -4.81
N GLY A 116 -0.14 -3.54 -3.83
CA GLY A 116 -0.49 -3.83 -2.44
C GLY A 116 -1.49 -2.83 -1.87
N LEU A 117 -1.22 -1.54 -2.06
CA LEU A 117 -2.09 -0.44 -1.65
C LEU A 117 -3.45 -0.46 -2.36
N SER A 118 -3.49 -0.73 -3.66
CA SER A 118 -4.75 -0.80 -4.40
C SER A 118 -5.63 -1.96 -3.95
N VAL A 119 -5.06 -3.15 -3.78
CA VAL A 119 -5.78 -4.31 -3.23
C VAL A 119 -6.30 -3.99 -1.84
N LEU A 120 -5.48 -3.36 -1.01
CA LEU A 120 -5.84 -2.93 0.34
C LEU A 120 -7.06 -2.00 0.32
N ALA A 121 -7.02 -0.97 -0.52
CA ALA A 121 -8.07 0.01 -0.65
C ALA A 121 -9.38 -0.65 -1.07
N ILE A 122 -9.35 -1.55 -2.05
CA ILE A 122 -10.52 -2.31 -2.52
C ILE A 122 -11.09 -3.17 -1.39
N LEU A 123 -10.25 -3.92 -0.67
CA LEU A 123 -10.70 -4.75 0.45
C LEU A 123 -11.35 -3.89 1.54
N LEU A 124 -10.75 -2.75 1.89
CA LEU A 124 -11.33 -1.85 2.88
C LEU A 124 -12.70 -1.35 2.40
N TRP A 125 -12.83 -0.92 1.14
CA TRP A 125 -14.10 -0.43 0.59
C TRP A 125 -15.20 -1.51 0.55
N LEU A 126 -14.80 -2.77 0.29
CA LEU A 126 -15.72 -3.90 0.28
C LEU A 126 -16.17 -4.30 1.69
N PHE A 127 -15.26 -4.34 2.68
CA PHE A 127 -15.55 -4.90 4.00
C PHE A 127 -15.88 -3.87 5.08
N TYR A 128 -15.61 -2.58 4.87
CA TYR A 128 -15.95 -1.51 5.84
C TYR A 128 -17.07 -0.60 5.30
N PRO A 129 -18.31 -0.76 5.79
CA PRO A 129 -19.47 -0.02 5.29
C PRO A 129 -19.38 1.49 5.52
N GLY A 130 -18.52 1.96 6.44
CA GLY A 130 -18.28 3.38 6.68
C GLY A 130 -17.47 4.11 5.60
N MET A 131 -17.05 3.41 4.53
CA MET A 131 -16.36 4.01 3.37
C MET A 131 -17.18 4.01 2.08
N ARG A 132 -18.46 3.58 2.15
CA ARG A 132 -19.44 3.61 1.05
C ARG A 132 -20.42 4.76 1.24
#